data_AF-A0A453GER7-F1
#
_entry.id   AF-A0A453GER7-F1
#
_cell.length_a   1.000
_cell.length_b   1.000
_cell.length_c   1.000
_cell.angle_alpha   90.00
_cell.angle_beta   90.00
_cell.angle_gamma   90.00
#
_symmetry.space_group_name_H-M   'P 1'
#
loop_
_entity.id
_entity.type
_entity.pdbx_description
1 polymer ?
#
loop_
_entity_poly.entity_id
_entity_poly.type
_entity_poly.pdbx_seq_one_letter_code
_entity_poly.pdbx_strand_id
1 'polypeptide(L)'
;MLFRFKGSTLQVLGTTSIRDGEWAITGGTGEFAFAQGVATHIKSKERGGAGRDWELRIRATCLTFPKPVLVTKIGPWGGHGGKEFDIRESVPQHLESVTIRSGVAIDSIVFSYIDQAGKKQTLGPWGGDGELTDTVSECAPHC
;
A
#
# COMPACT_ATOMS: atom_id res chain seq x y z
N MET A 1 8.42 -10.28 -1.74
CA MET A 1 7.93 -10.26 -0.34
C MET A 1 9.03 -10.07 0.74
N LEU A 2 10.27 -9.65 0.42
CA LEU A 2 11.39 -9.75 1.39
C LEU A 2 11.73 -8.49 2.23
N PHE A 3 11.00 -7.38 2.11
CA PHE A 3 11.40 -6.11 2.75
C PHE A 3 10.31 -5.38 3.53
N ARG A 4 9.18 -6.02 3.84
CA ARG A 4 8.03 -5.36 4.48
C ARG A 4 8.41 -4.54 5.71
N PHE A 5 9.33 -5.03 6.54
CA PHE A 5 9.71 -4.39 7.80
C PHE A 5 11.01 -3.57 7.74
N LYS A 6 11.65 -3.45 6.57
CA LYS A 6 12.94 -2.76 6.45
C LYS A 6 12.81 -1.30 6.89
N GLY A 7 13.61 -0.88 7.87
CA GLY A 7 13.58 0.47 8.43
C GLY A 7 12.50 0.73 9.49
N SER A 8 11.65 -0.27 9.80
CA SER A 8 10.70 -0.18 10.92
C SER A 8 11.38 -0.56 12.23
N THR A 9 10.96 0.05 13.34
CA THR A 9 11.46 -0.28 14.69
C THR A 9 10.31 -0.70 15.58
N LEU A 10 10.53 -1.62 16.52
CA LEU A 10 9.57 -2.01 17.55
C LEU A 10 10.15 -1.69 18.93
N GLN A 11 9.35 -1.10 19.80
CA GLN A 11 9.74 -0.78 21.17
C GLN A 11 9.04 -1.73 22.15
N VAL A 12 9.84 -2.31 23.03
CA VAL A 12 9.39 -3.24 24.06
C VAL A 12 9.98 -2.82 25.42
N LEU A 13 9.18 -2.98 26.47
CA LEU A 13 9.57 -2.69 27.84
C LEU A 13 9.30 -3.90 28.73
N GLY A 14 10.31 -4.33 29.47
CA GLY A 14 10.16 -5.41 30.44
C GLY A 14 11.48 -5.79 31.11
N THR A 15 11.42 -6.80 31.97
CA THR A 15 12.58 -7.29 32.72
C THR A 15 13.11 -8.58 32.10
N THR A 16 14.43 -8.76 32.14
CA THR A 16 15.09 -9.99 31.72
C THR A 16 15.20 -10.91 32.93
N SER A 17 14.17 -11.70 33.18
CA SER A 17 14.20 -12.73 34.21
C SER A 17 14.84 -14.01 33.68
N ILE A 18 15.30 -14.90 34.56
CA ILE A 18 15.91 -16.19 34.18
C ILE A 18 14.86 -17.18 33.63
N ARG A 19 13.57 -16.90 33.83
CA ARG A 19 12.41 -17.70 33.41
C ARG A 19 11.67 -17.00 32.27
N ASP A 20 10.82 -17.77 31.56
CA ASP A 20 9.90 -17.24 30.56
C ASP A 20 9.10 -16.05 31.12
N GLY A 21 8.94 -15.01 30.32
CA GLY A 21 8.26 -13.79 30.75
C GLY A 21 7.77 -12.93 29.59
N GLU A 22 7.04 -11.88 29.92
CA GLU A 22 6.40 -10.99 28.96
C GLU A 22 6.97 -9.58 29.02
N TRP A 23 7.11 -8.96 27.86
CA TRP A 23 7.44 -7.55 27.69
C TRP A 23 6.25 -6.84 27.05
N ALA A 24 5.89 -5.68 27.60
CA ALA A 24 4.87 -4.82 27.01
C ALA A 24 5.43 -4.19 25.73
N ILE A 25 4.65 -4.24 24.65
CA ILE A 25 4.94 -3.46 23.45
C ILE A 25 4.39 -2.06 23.67
N THR A 26 5.27 -1.07 23.69
CA THR A 26 4.94 0.32 23.98
C THR A 26 4.82 1.18 22.72
N GLY A 27 5.22 0.65 21.56
CA GLY A 27 5.10 1.34 20.27
C GLY A 27 6.10 0.86 19.24
N GLY A 28 6.33 1.68 18.23
CA GLY A 28 7.22 1.39 17.11
C GLY A 28 7.17 2.48 16.04
N THR A 29 7.87 2.26 14.94
CA THR A 29 7.91 3.12 13.75
C THR A 29 7.64 2.30 12.49
N GLY A 30 7.34 2.97 11.37
CA GLY A 30 7.04 2.31 10.11
C GLY A 30 5.81 1.43 10.20
N GLU A 31 5.94 0.15 9.85
CA GLU A 31 4.84 -0.83 9.91
C GLU A 31 4.41 -1.17 11.34
N PHE A 32 5.21 -0.82 12.35
CA PHE A 32 4.88 -1.01 13.77
C PHE A 32 4.48 0.30 14.46
N ALA A 33 4.16 1.35 13.71
CA ALA A 33 3.63 2.58 14.28
C ALA A 33 2.37 2.27 15.10
N PHE A 34 2.30 2.82 16.33
CA PHE A 34 1.20 2.58 17.27
C PHE A 34 0.97 1.10 17.62
N ALA A 35 1.99 0.24 17.48
CA ALA A 35 1.91 -1.14 17.91
C ALA A 35 1.62 -1.22 19.41
N GLN A 36 0.60 -2.00 19.77
CA GLN A 36 0.26 -2.36 21.14
C GLN A 36 0.18 -3.88 21.26
N GLY A 37 0.63 -4.44 22.39
CA GLY A 37 0.58 -5.88 22.62
C GLY A 37 1.67 -6.37 23.57
N VAL A 38 2.05 -7.64 23.40
CA VAL A 38 3.04 -8.30 24.26
C VAL A 38 4.04 -9.10 23.42
N ALA A 39 5.30 -9.08 23.85
CA ALA A 39 6.34 -9.95 23.34
C ALA A 39 6.75 -10.93 24.42
N THR A 40 6.66 -12.22 24.15
CA THR A 40 7.04 -13.27 25.11
C THR A 40 8.39 -13.85 24.75
N HIS A 41 9.30 -13.96 25.73
CA HIS A 41 10.60 -14.60 25.52
C HIS A 41 10.56 -16.02 26.09
N ILE A 42 10.93 -16.99 25.26
CA ILE A 42 10.96 -18.41 25.59
C ILE A 42 12.41 -18.87 25.55
N LYS A 43 12.87 -19.54 26.61
CA LYS A 43 14.22 -20.09 26.64
C LYS A 43 14.36 -21.18 25.57
N SER A 44 15.30 -21.04 24.64
CA SER A 44 15.61 -22.17 23.74
C SER A 44 16.17 -23.34 24.55
N LYS A 45 15.83 -24.57 24.16
CA LYS A 45 16.44 -25.76 24.77
C LYS A 45 17.94 -25.73 24.47
N GLU A 46 18.72 -25.76 25.53
CA GLU A 46 20.18 -25.73 25.55
C GLU A 46 20.77 -26.78 24.58
N ARG A 47 21.32 -26.32 23.45
CA ARG A 47 22.20 -27.13 22.61
C ARG A 47 23.61 -26.73 23.00
N GLY A 48 24.30 -27.63 23.73
CA GLY A 48 25.57 -27.36 24.41
C GLY A 48 26.50 -26.40 23.66
N GLY A 49 26.67 -25.21 24.23
CA GLY A 49 27.47 -24.11 23.68
C GLY A 49 27.02 -22.78 24.28
N ALA A 50 27.97 -21.90 24.63
CA ALA A 50 27.78 -20.67 25.41
C ALA A 50 27.04 -19.52 24.66
N GLY A 51 25.97 -19.83 23.92
CA GLY A 51 25.08 -18.88 23.28
C GLY A 51 23.72 -18.87 23.97
N ARG A 52 23.28 -17.71 24.46
CA ARG A 52 21.91 -17.54 24.98
C ARG A 52 20.99 -17.20 23.81
N ASP A 53 20.48 -18.23 23.14
CA ASP A 53 19.47 -18.07 22.09
C ASP A 53 18.08 -18.02 22.76
N TRP A 54 17.38 -16.89 22.68
CA TRP A 54 15.99 -16.75 23.16
C TRP A 54 15.05 -16.69 21.96
N GLU A 55 13.99 -17.49 21.96
CA GLU A 55 12.92 -17.35 20.96
C GLU A 55 11.95 -16.26 21.44
N LEU A 56 11.74 -15.23 20.63
CA LEU A 56 10.78 -14.17 20.94
C LEU A 56 9.51 -14.39 20.12
N ARG A 57 8.36 -14.50 20.80
CA ARG A 57 7.05 -14.53 20.16
C ARG A 57 6.35 -13.19 20.35
N ILE A 58 6.18 -12.47 19.25
CA ILE A 58 5.58 -11.14 19.24
C ILE A 58 4.10 -11.25 18.88
N ARG A 59 3.23 -10.72 19.74
CA ARG A 59 1.81 -10.53 19.45
C ARG A 59 1.50 -9.04 19.54
N ALA A 60 1.38 -8.39 18.38
CA ALA A 60 1.14 -6.96 18.29
C ALA A 60 -0.09 -6.66 17.42
N THR A 61 -0.90 -5.73 17.88
CA THR A 61 -1.93 -5.07 17.08
C THR A 61 -1.38 -3.70 16.68
N CYS A 62 -1.30 -3.44 15.39
CA CYS A 62 -0.90 -2.13 14.88
C CYS A 62 -2.18 -1.41 14.45
N LEU A 63 -2.49 -0.29 15.10
CA LEU A 63 -3.51 0.62 14.60
C LEU A 63 -2.89 1.36 13.42
N THR A 64 -2.99 0.76 12.24
CA THR A 64 -2.57 1.40 11.00
C THR A 64 -3.53 2.54 10.72
N PHE A 65 -3.20 3.74 11.15
CA PHE A 65 -3.78 4.92 10.50
C PHE A 65 -3.29 4.87 9.06
N PRO A 66 -4.17 4.86 8.05
CA PRO A 66 -3.75 4.89 6.66
C PRO A 66 -2.84 6.12 6.52
N LYS A 67 -1.56 5.86 6.29
CA LYS A 67 -0.59 6.90 5.99
C LYS A 67 -1.19 7.67 4.82
N PRO A 68 -1.32 9.02 4.87
CA PRO A 68 -1.92 9.77 3.78
C PRO A 68 -1.18 9.40 2.49
N VAL A 69 -1.84 8.67 1.60
CA VAL A 69 -1.23 8.33 0.32
C VAL A 69 -1.26 9.61 -0.49
N LEU A 70 -0.09 10.25 -0.60
CA LEU A 70 0.06 11.45 -1.38
C LEU A 70 0.11 11.07 -2.86
N VAL A 71 -0.92 11.48 -3.61
CA VAL A 71 -0.93 11.37 -5.07
C VAL A 71 -0.25 12.59 -5.65
N THR A 72 0.79 12.38 -6.46
CA THR A 72 1.44 13.46 -7.20
C THR A 72 0.78 13.61 -8.56
N LYS A 73 0.25 14.80 -8.86
CA LYS A 73 -0.33 15.12 -10.17
C LYS A 73 0.74 15.81 -11.04
N ILE A 74 0.98 15.29 -12.23
CA ILE A 74 1.95 15.81 -13.20
C ILE A 74 1.24 16.05 -14.53
N GLY A 75 1.52 17.17 -15.19
CA GLY A 75 0.83 17.62 -16.40
C GLY A 75 -0.21 18.72 -16.12
N PRO A 76 -1.20 18.95 -17.01
CA PRO A 76 -1.42 18.25 -18.28
C PRO A 76 -0.41 18.65 -19.37
N TRP A 77 -0.32 17.83 -20.43
CA TRP A 77 0.40 18.16 -21.67
C TRP A 77 -0.59 18.18 -22.83
N GLY A 78 -0.63 19.27 -23.59
CA GLY A 78 -1.56 19.44 -24.70
C GLY A 78 -1.95 20.90 -24.93
N GLY A 79 -2.98 21.12 -25.75
CA GLY A 79 -3.55 22.44 -26.00
C GLY A 79 -4.59 22.87 -24.96
N HIS A 80 -5.10 24.09 -25.09
CA HIS A 80 -6.09 24.69 -24.17
C HIS A 80 -7.56 24.46 -24.57
N GLY A 81 -7.83 23.62 -25.56
CA GLY A 81 -9.19 23.32 -26.02
C GLY A 81 -9.92 22.31 -25.14
N GLY A 82 -11.23 22.17 -25.35
CA GLY A 82 -12.06 21.14 -24.71
C GLY A 82 -12.56 21.51 -23.30
N LYS A 83 -12.90 20.48 -22.52
CA LYS A 83 -13.38 20.58 -21.13
C LYS A 83 -12.42 19.82 -20.22
N GLU A 84 -12.11 20.41 -19.06
CA GLU A 84 -11.30 19.75 -18.04
C GLU A 84 -12.07 18.60 -17.37
N PHE A 85 -11.38 17.47 -17.21
CA PHE A 85 -11.84 16.31 -16.44
C PHE A 85 -10.82 15.96 -15.36
N ASP A 86 -11.30 15.60 -14.18
CA ASP A 86 -10.45 15.24 -13.04
C ASP A 86 -11.17 14.24 -12.12
N ILE A 87 -10.40 13.55 -11.28
CA ILE A 87 -10.91 12.62 -10.28
C ILE A 87 -11.17 13.40 -8.99
N ARG A 88 -12.43 13.56 -8.59
CA ARG A 88 -12.81 14.40 -7.43
C ARG A 88 -13.28 13.64 -6.19
N GLU A 89 -13.87 12.47 -6.39
CA GLU A 89 -14.67 11.80 -5.35
C GLU A 89 -13.88 10.77 -4.54
N SER A 90 -12.83 10.20 -5.10
CA SER A 90 -12.01 9.20 -4.40
C SER A 90 -10.55 9.29 -4.81
N VAL A 91 -9.68 8.88 -3.88
CA VAL A 91 -8.24 8.88 -4.11
C VAL A 91 -7.85 7.53 -4.72
N PRO A 92 -7.28 7.50 -5.93
CA PRO A 92 -6.85 6.26 -6.56
C PRO A 92 -5.74 5.56 -5.75
N GLN A 93 -5.79 4.24 -5.68
CA GLN A 93 -4.74 3.41 -5.05
C GLN A 93 -4.11 2.43 -6.06
N HIS A 94 -4.91 1.78 -6.90
CA HIS A 94 -4.44 0.78 -7.86
C HIS A 94 -5.18 0.91 -9.19
N LEU A 95 -4.47 1.20 -10.27
CA LEU A 95 -5.06 1.22 -11.62
C LEU A 95 -5.38 -0.23 -12.05
N GLU A 96 -6.57 -0.48 -12.56
CA GLU A 96 -6.98 -1.81 -13.04
C GLU A 96 -6.99 -1.92 -14.56
N SER A 97 -7.51 -0.90 -15.25
CA SER A 97 -7.58 -0.93 -16.71
C SER A 97 -7.52 0.46 -17.32
N VAL A 98 -7.00 0.53 -18.55
CA VAL A 98 -7.10 1.70 -19.41
C VAL A 98 -7.57 1.25 -20.78
N THR A 99 -8.60 1.91 -21.30
CA THR A 99 -9.09 1.74 -22.67
C THR A 99 -8.93 3.06 -23.40
N ILE A 100 -8.19 3.03 -24.50
CA ILE A 100 -7.96 4.19 -25.37
C ILE A 100 -8.62 3.92 -26.72
N ARG A 101 -9.40 4.89 -27.18
CA ARG A 101 -9.86 4.99 -28.56
C ARG A 101 -9.08 6.08 -29.28
N SER A 102 -8.61 5.77 -30.47
CA SER A 102 -7.81 6.70 -31.27
C SER A 102 -8.03 6.53 -32.77
N GLY A 103 -7.82 7.63 -33.49
CA GLY A 103 -7.55 7.70 -34.92
C GLY A 103 -6.22 8.40 -35.18
N VAL A 104 -6.24 9.52 -35.92
CA VAL A 104 -5.04 10.38 -36.08
C VAL A 104 -4.57 11.01 -34.77
N ALA A 105 -5.45 11.05 -33.77
CA ALA A 105 -5.20 11.49 -32.41
C ALA A 105 -5.99 10.62 -31.42
N ILE A 106 -5.78 10.81 -30.12
CA ILE A 106 -6.61 10.17 -29.09
C ILE A 106 -8.01 10.80 -29.13
N ASP A 107 -9.03 9.98 -29.33
CA ASP A 107 -10.43 10.42 -29.35
C ASP A 107 -11.04 10.41 -27.95
N SER A 108 -10.79 9.33 -27.19
CA SER A 108 -11.30 9.18 -25.83
C SER A 108 -10.51 8.19 -24.98
N ILE A 109 -10.53 8.40 -23.66
CA ILE A 109 -9.97 7.49 -22.66
C ILE A 109 -11.03 7.06 -21.65
N VAL A 110 -11.05 5.78 -21.31
CA VAL A 110 -11.80 5.18 -20.20
C VAL A 110 -10.79 4.47 -19.30
N PHE A 111 -10.94 4.54 -17.99
CA PHE A 111 -10.08 3.78 -17.09
C PHE A 111 -10.83 3.33 -15.84
N SER A 112 -10.34 2.25 -15.23
CA SER A 112 -10.82 1.78 -13.93
C SER A 112 -9.69 1.64 -12.92
N TYR A 113 -10.00 1.85 -11.64
CA TYR A 113 -9.06 1.75 -10.54
C TYR A 113 -9.75 1.34 -9.25
N ILE A 114 -9.00 0.78 -8.30
CA ILE A 114 -9.42 0.58 -6.91
C ILE A 114 -9.02 1.82 -6.11
N ASP A 115 -9.99 2.43 -5.42
CA ASP A 115 -9.74 3.53 -4.50
C ASP A 115 -9.19 3.05 -3.15
N GLN A 116 -8.80 3.98 -2.28
CA GLN A 116 -8.29 3.65 -0.95
C GLN A 116 -9.31 2.96 -0.02
N ALA A 117 -10.61 3.00 -0.33
CA ALA A 117 -11.63 2.24 0.38
C ALA A 117 -11.78 0.81 -0.16
N GLY A 118 -10.96 0.42 -1.15
CA GLY A 118 -11.02 -0.88 -1.80
C GLY A 118 -12.16 -0.99 -2.83
N LYS A 119 -12.80 0.13 -3.20
CA LYS A 119 -13.90 0.13 -4.16
C LYS A 119 -13.39 0.38 -5.57
N LYS A 120 -13.85 -0.43 -6.51
CA LYS A 120 -13.64 -0.22 -7.94
C LYS A 120 -14.41 1.00 -8.44
N GLN A 121 -13.70 1.86 -9.15
CA GLN A 121 -14.21 3.06 -9.81
C GLN A 121 -13.91 2.94 -11.31
N THR A 122 -14.85 3.35 -12.16
CA THR A 122 -14.66 3.41 -13.61
C THR A 122 -15.03 4.82 -14.08
N LEU A 123 -14.11 5.48 -14.79
CA LEU A 123 -14.27 6.85 -15.28
C LEU A 123 -14.11 6.91 -16.79
N GLY A 124 -14.83 7.87 -17.39
CA GLY A 124 -14.87 8.07 -18.82
C GLY A 124 -16.15 7.53 -19.49
N PRO A 125 -16.22 7.57 -20.83
CA PRO A 125 -15.18 8.09 -21.72
C PRO A 125 -14.99 9.60 -21.55
N TRP A 126 -13.74 10.03 -21.41
CA TRP A 126 -13.37 11.44 -21.52
C TRP A 126 -12.84 11.68 -22.92
N GLY A 127 -13.59 12.44 -23.71
CA GLY A 127 -13.34 12.62 -25.14
C GLY A 127 -14.61 12.44 -25.97
N GLY A 128 -14.45 12.32 -27.29
CA GLY A 128 -15.54 12.20 -28.25
C GLY A 128 -15.60 10.84 -28.91
N ASP A 129 -16.55 10.69 -29.85
CA ASP A 129 -16.79 9.43 -30.55
C ASP A 129 -15.85 9.10 -31.71
N GLY A 130 -15.08 10.09 -32.18
CA GLY A 130 -14.01 9.91 -33.16
C GLY A 130 -14.43 9.15 -34.43
N GLU A 131 -13.43 8.80 -35.24
CA GLU A 131 -13.57 7.77 -36.27
C GLU A 131 -12.82 6.53 -35.75
N LEU A 132 -13.55 5.45 -35.47
CA LEU A 132 -12.98 4.27 -34.82
C LEU A 132 -12.03 3.54 -35.77
N THR A 133 -10.72 3.70 -35.57
CA THR A 133 -9.72 2.88 -36.27
C THR A 133 -9.14 1.81 -35.36
N ASP A 134 -8.87 2.12 -34.09
CA ASP A 134 -8.37 1.16 -33.12
C ASP A 134 -8.91 1.36 -31.69
N THR A 135 -8.99 0.26 -30.94
CA THR A 135 -9.28 0.26 -29.50
C THR A 135 -8.29 -0.64 -28.78
N VAL A 136 -7.50 -0.05 -27.88
CA VAL A 136 -6.57 -0.80 -27.03
C VAL A 136 -7.12 -0.80 -25.62
N SER A 137 -7.25 -2.00 -25.03
CA SER A 137 -7.57 -2.17 -23.63
C SER A 137 -6.43 -2.94 -22.96
N GLU A 138 -5.80 -2.31 -21.98
CA GLU A 138 -4.73 -2.91 -21.20
C GLU A 138 -5.19 -3.03 -19.75
N CYS A 139 -5.12 -4.25 -19.22
CA CYS A 139 -5.27 -4.49 -17.80
C CYS A 139 -3.91 -4.28 -17.14
N ALA A 140 -3.87 -3.52 -16.05
CA ALA A 140 -2.65 -3.38 -15.30
C ALA A 140 -2.17 -4.77 -14.82
N PRO A 141 -0.89 -5.13 -15.00
CA PRO A 141 -0.37 -6.38 -14.47
C PRO A 141 -0.52 -6.36 -12.95
N HIS A 142 -1.01 -7.46 -12.37
CA HIS A 142 -1.16 -7.60 -10.92
C HIS A 142 0.15 -7.22 -10.20
N CYS A 143 0.20 -6.00 -9.65
CA CYS A 143 1.34 -5.41 -8.95
C CYS A 143 1.09 -5.38 -7.45
#